data_AF-A0A838L3L6-F1
#
_entry.id   AF-A0A838L3L6-F1
#
_cell.length_a   1.000
_cell.length_b   1.000
_cell.length_c   1.000
_cell.angle_alpha   90.00
_cell.angle_beta   90.00
_cell.angle_gamma   90.00
#
_symmetry.space_group_name_H-M   'P 1'
#
loop_
_entity.id
_entity.type
_entity.pdbx_description
1 polymer ?
#
loop_
_entity_poly.entity_id
_entity_poly.type
_entity_poly.pdbx_seq_one_letter_code
_entity_poly.pdbx_strand_id
1 'polypeptide(L)'
;MRFNLLALALPLVAALSFPAQAFERIRQIGDGETLQIDPSKAYIAFRLQQKSEFRFLRIPTDEERAAYNTDRANALAKAQVKHPEITAGNFDYPPIEMKSFINTDMGPVFDKQGGLYIYLIAVQPGTYLIY
;
A
#
# COMPACT_ATOMS: atom_id res chain seq x y z
N MET A 1 58.05 -47.97 7.07
CA MET A 1 57.46 -46.63 6.79
C MET A 1 56.14 -46.82 6.06
N ARG A 2 55.01 -46.51 6.70
CA ARG A 2 53.70 -46.44 6.06
C ARG A 2 53.01 -45.18 6.60
N PHE A 3 52.85 -44.18 5.74
CA PHE A 3 52.16 -42.93 6.01
C PHE A 3 50.66 -43.17 5.95
N ASN A 4 49.93 -42.94 7.05
CA ASN A 4 48.47 -42.91 7.04
C ASN A 4 47.99 -41.49 6.71
N LEU A 5 47.26 -41.37 5.61
CA LEU A 5 46.59 -40.16 5.14
C LEU A 5 45.50 -39.72 6.14
N LEU A 6 45.50 -38.43 6.47
CA LEU A 6 44.37 -37.71 7.06
C LEU A 6 43.26 -37.57 6.00
N ALA A 7 42.07 -38.14 6.25
CA ALA A 7 40.88 -37.85 5.45
C ALA A 7 40.16 -36.63 6.07
N LEU A 8 40.16 -35.51 5.34
CA LEU A 8 39.43 -34.29 5.70
C LEU A 8 37.95 -34.49 5.37
N ALA A 9 37.08 -34.59 6.37
CA ALA A 9 35.63 -34.65 6.18
C ALA A 9 35.06 -33.23 5.96
N LEU A 10 34.59 -32.94 4.76
CA LEU A 10 33.78 -31.75 4.45
C LEU A 10 32.33 -31.98 4.91
N PRO A 11 31.70 -31.06 5.67
CA PRO A 11 30.29 -31.17 5.98
C PRO A 11 29.45 -30.84 4.73
N LEU A 12 28.59 -31.78 4.35
CA LEU A 12 27.57 -31.61 3.33
C LEU A 12 26.48 -30.69 3.89
N VAL A 13 26.50 -29.41 3.53
CA VAL A 13 25.38 -28.49 3.83
C VAL A 13 24.24 -28.86 2.89
N ALA A 14 23.30 -29.67 3.39
CA ALA A 14 22.03 -29.89 2.70
C ALA A 14 21.25 -28.58 2.70
N ALA A 15 21.19 -27.91 1.55
CA ALA A 15 20.31 -26.77 1.35
C ALA A 15 18.86 -27.23 1.54
N LEU A 16 18.21 -26.72 2.60
CA LEU A 16 16.77 -26.84 2.79
C LEU A 16 16.07 -25.97 1.73
N SER A 17 15.92 -26.49 0.53
CA SER A 17 15.07 -25.90 -0.49
C SER A 17 13.61 -26.20 -0.10
N PHE A 18 12.96 -25.26 0.57
CA PHE A 18 11.50 -25.29 0.67
C PHE A 18 10.95 -25.12 -0.76
N PRO A 19 10.07 -26.01 -1.25
CA PRO A 19 9.39 -25.76 -2.49
C PRO A 19 8.59 -24.46 -2.31
N ALA A 20 8.89 -23.45 -3.13
CA ALA A 20 8.03 -22.30 -3.24
C ALA A 20 6.64 -22.83 -3.60
N GLN A 21 5.69 -22.71 -2.68
CA GLN A 21 4.31 -23.06 -2.95
C GLN A 21 3.89 -22.30 -4.20
N ALA A 22 3.40 -23.01 -5.20
CA ALA A 22 2.87 -22.40 -6.40
C ALA A 22 1.75 -21.46 -5.97
N PHE A 23 1.97 -20.16 -6.08
CA PHE A 23 0.92 -19.17 -5.85
C PHE A 23 -0.21 -19.46 -6.82
N GLU A 24 -1.35 -19.86 -6.30
CA GLU A 24 -2.57 -20.01 -7.08
C GLU A 24 -2.88 -18.63 -7.70
N ARG A 25 -2.83 -18.56 -9.04
CA ARG A 25 -3.07 -17.32 -9.76
C ARG A 25 -4.57 -16.99 -9.66
N ILE A 26 -4.92 -16.11 -8.73
CA ILE A 26 -6.28 -15.62 -8.56
C ILE A 26 -6.70 -14.90 -9.85
N ARG A 27 -7.79 -15.35 -10.48
CA ARG A 27 -8.37 -14.72 -11.68
C ARG A 27 -9.37 -13.65 -11.26
N GLN A 28 -9.35 -12.52 -11.95
CA GLN A 28 -10.41 -11.52 -11.86
C GLN A 28 -11.72 -12.06 -12.48
N ILE A 29 -12.87 -11.76 -11.88
CA ILE A 29 -14.18 -12.06 -12.48
C ILE A 29 -14.61 -10.89 -13.38
N GLY A 30 -14.77 -11.18 -14.68
CA GLY A 30 -15.17 -10.21 -15.71
C GLY A 30 -13.95 -9.60 -16.41
N ASP A 31 -13.72 -10.07 -17.64
CA ASP A 31 -12.47 -10.02 -18.43
C ASP A 31 -11.34 -10.86 -17.83
N GLY A 32 -11.13 -12.04 -18.41
CA GLY A 32 -10.32 -13.14 -17.90
C GLY A 32 -8.81 -12.94 -17.91
N GLU A 33 -8.33 -11.72 -17.65
CA GLU A 33 -6.91 -11.47 -17.50
C GLU A 33 -6.40 -11.91 -16.12
N THR A 34 -5.21 -12.51 -16.13
CA THR A 34 -4.51 -12.85 -14.89
C THR A 34 -4.05 -11.56 -14.24
N LEU A 35 -4.42 -11.33 -12.98
CA LEU A 35 -3.95 -10.18 -12.24
C LEU A 35 -2.42 -10.26 -12.09
N GLN A 36 -1.71 -9.32 -12.69
CA GLN A 36 -0.28 -9.15 -12.46
C GLN A 36 -0.07 -8.28 -11.21
N ILE A 37 0.46 -8.88 -10.15
CA ILE A 37 0.82 -8.16 -8.92
C ILE A 37 2.07 -7.32 -9.18
N ASP A 38 1.96 -6.03 -8.89
CA ASP A 38 3.04 -5.05 -8.94
C ASP A 38 3.76 -5.04 -7.57
N PRO A 39 5.03 -5.48 -7.51
CA PRO A 39 5.76 -5.54 -6.24
C PRO A 39 6.07 -4.16 -5.64
N SER A 40 5.88 -3.07 -6.39
CA SER A 40 6.04 -1.70 -5.87
C SER A 40 4.81 -1.17 -5.14
N LYS A 41 3.69 -1.89 -5.21
CA LYS A 41 2.42 -1.52 -4.58
C LYS A 41 2.15 -2.37 -3.35
N ALA A 42 1.40 -1.78 -2.42
CA ALA A 42 0.72 -2.53 -1.38
C ALA A 42 -0.69 -2.88 -1.85
N TYR A 43 -1.31 -3.85 -1.18
CA TYR A 43 -2.64 -4.32 -1.53
C TYR A 43 -3.50 -4.44 -0.27
N ILE A 44 -4.72 -3.92 -0.34
CA ILE A 44 -5.73 -4.12 0.70
C ILE A 44 -6.75 -5.12 0.16
N ALA A 45 -6.78 -6.29 0.78
CA ALA A 45 -7.72 -7.35 0.47
C ALA A 45 -8.87 -7.32 1.48
N PHE A 46 -10.12 -7.29 1.01
CA PHE A 46 -11.28 -7.31 1.88
C PHE A 46 -12.44 -8.09 1.24
N ARG A 47 -13.31 -8.60 2.10
CA ARG A 47 -14.43 -9.46 1.71
C ARG A 47 -15.71 -8.95 2.33
N LEU A 48 -16.75 -8.86 1.51
CA LEU A 48 -18.03 -8.28 1.89
C LEU A 48 -19.19 -9.22 1.54
N GLN A 49 -20.23 -9.24 2.37
CA GLN A 49 -21.47 -9.96 2.07
C GLN A 49 -22.33 -9.22 1.04
N GLN A 50 -22.27 -7.90 1.06
CA GLN A 50 -23.00 -7.02 0.17
C GLN A 50 -22.04 -5.97 -0.38
N LYS A 51 -22.32 -5.49 -1.58
CA LYS A 51 -21.58 -4.40 -2.19
C LYS A 51 -21.72 -3.15 -1.30
N SER A 52 -20.62 -2.69 -0.71
CA SER A 52 -20.56 -1.47 0.08
C SER A 52 -19.30 -0.72 -0.27
N GLU A 53 -19.39 0.61 -0.28
CA GLU A 53 -18.25 1.49 -0.46
C GLU A 53 -17.57 1.68 0.88
N PHE A 54 -16.24 1.67 0.87
CA PHE A 54 -15.42 2.02 2.02
C PHE A 54 -14.41 3.07 1.59
N ARG A 55 -13.99 3.89 2.54
CA ARG A 55 -12.88 4.80 2.31
C ARG A 55 -11.73 4.39 3.19
N PHE A 56 -10.55 4.34 2.59
CA PHE A 56 -9.32 4.17 3.35
C PHE A 56 -8.63 5.53 3.43
N LEU A 57 -8.18 5.90 4.63
CA LEU A 57 -7.30 7.05 4.80
C LEU A 57 -5.88 6.53 4.98
N ARG A 58 -4.98 6.87 4.06
CA ARG A 58 -3.55 6.64 4.27
C ARG A 58 -3.05 7.66 5.29
N ILE A 59 -2.37 7.19 6.32
CA ILE A 59 -1.70 8.08 7.27
C ILE A 59 -0.47 8.66 6.56
N PRO A 60 -0.35 9.99 6.44
CA PRO A 60 0.82 10.61 5.85
C PRO A 60 2.10 10.26 6.61
N THR A 61 3.23 10.18 5.92
CA THR A 61 4.54 10.02 6.56
C THR A 61 4.99 11.33 7.21
N ASP A 62 6.04 11.27 8.04
CA ASP A 62 6.66 12.49 8.60
C ASP A 62 7.20 13.42 7.51
N GLU A 63 7.79 12.85 6.46
CA GLU A 63 8.31 13.58 5.31
C GLU A 63 7.18 14.30 4.56
N GLU A 64 6.05 13.63 4.33
CA GLU A 64 4.88 14.21 3.68
C GLU A 64 4.23 15.31 4.53
N ARG A 65 4.18 15.13 5.86
CA ARG A 65 3.76 16.18 6.80
C ARG A 65 4.69 17.39 6.74
N ALA A 66 6.01 17.17 6.69
CA ALA A 66 6.98 18.26 6.60
C ALA A 66 6.85 19.03 5.28
N ALA A 67 6.67 18.32 4.16
CA ALA A 67 6.41 18.93 2.86
C ALA A 67 5.11 19.75 2.88
N TYR A 68 4.03 19.18 3.41
CA TYR A 68 2.75 19.86 3.56
C TYR A 68 2.87 21.14 4.40
N ASN A 69 3.57 21.10 5.52
CA ASN A 69 3.77 22.28 6.38
C ASN A 69 4.56 23.38 5.65
N THR A 70 5.55 22.99 4.84
CA THR A 70 6.32 23.91 4.00
C THR A 70 5.42 24.55 2.94
N ASP A 71 4.61 23.76 2.24
CA ASP A 71 3.66 24.25 1.23
C ASP A 71 2.62 25.20 1.85
N ARG A 72 2.07 24.84 3.02
CA ARG A 72 1.13 25.67 3.76
C ARG A 72 1.76 27.00 4.17
N ALA A 73 2.99 26.99 4.69
CA ALA A 73 3.70 28.21 5.07
C ALA A 73 3.96 29.13 3.86
N ASN A 74 4.38 28.55 2.73
CA ASN A 74 4.58 29.29 1.49
C ASN A 74 3.27 29.87 0.94
N ALA A 75 2.17 29.12 1.02
CA ALA A 75 0.85 29.59 0.60
C ALA A 75 0.34 30.72 1.50
N LEU A 76 0.55 30.62 2.82
CA LEU A 76 0.22 31.69 3.77
C LEU A 76 1.00 32.97 3.45
N ALA A 77 2.33 32.87 3.26
CA ALA A 77 3.15 34.03 2.92
C ALA A 77 2.67 34.72 1.63
N LYS A 78 2.33 33.94 0.59
CA LYS A 78 1.75 34.46 -0.66
C LYS A 78 0.39 35.11 -0.45
N ALA A 79 -0.44 34.57 0.42
CA ALA A 79 -1.75 35.13 0.75
C ALA A 79 -1.60 36.46 1.48
N GLN A 80 -0.68 36.56 2.44
CA GLN A 80 -0.40 37.78 3.20
C GLN A 80 0.13 38.93 2.35
N VAL A 81 0.90 38.64 1.30
CA VAL A 81 1.32 39.66 0.33
C VAL A 81 0.12 40.30 -0.39
N LYS A 82 -0.93 39.54 -0.65
CA LYS A 82 -2.15 40.01 -1.33
C LYS A 82 -3.18 40.61 -0.35
N HIS A 83 -3.25 40.04 0.84
CA HIS A 83 -4.27 40.25 1.86
C HIS A 83 -3.60 40.29 3.24
N PRO A 84 -3.06 41.45 3.68
CA PRO A 84 -2.32 41.57 4.93
C PRO A 84 -3.12 41.19 6.19
N GLU A 85 -4.45 41.19 6.12
CA GLU A 85 -5.37 40.76 7.16
C GLU A 85 -5.39 39.24 7.40
N ILE A 86 -4.83 38.45 6.48
CA ILE A 86 -4.73 37.00 6.62
C ILE A 86 -3.65 36.66 7.67
N THR A 87 -4.04 35.85 8.63
CA THR A 87 -3.19 35.31 9.69
C THR A 87 -3.19 33.79 9.64
N ALA A 88 -2.27 33.14 10.34
CA ALA A 88 -2.26 31.68 10.43
C ALA A 88 -3.58 31.08 10.98
N GLY A 89 -4.35 31.85 11.76
CA GLY A 89 -5.58 31.40 12.41
C GLY A 89 -6.85 31.53 11.56
N ASN A 90 -6.84 32.37 10.51
CA ASN A 90 -7.95 32.49 9.55
C ASN A 90 -7.56 32.01 8.14
N PHE A 91 -6.33 31.53 7.97
CA PHE A 91 -5.86 30.97 6.70
C PHE A 91 -6.38 29.56 6.50
N ASP A 92 -7.35 29.45 5.58
CA ASP A 92 -7.88 28.17 5.13
C ASP A 92 -6.90 27.51 4.15
N TYR A 93 -6.41 26.34 4.53
CA TYR A 93 -5.55 25.52 3.71
C TYR A 93 -6.03 24.07 3.84
N PRO A 94 -6.28 23.36 2.71
CA PRO A 94 -6.85 22.03 2.76
C PRO A 94 -6.05 21.10 3.70
N PRO A 95 -6.71 20.33 4.57
CA PRO A 95 -6.02 19.38 5.44
C PRO A 95 -5.30 18.32 4.61
N ILE A 96 -4.16 17.82 5.12
CA ILE A 96 -3.31 16.86 4.40
C ILE A 96 -4.07 15.58 4.05
N GLU A 97 -5.00 15.17 4.92
CA GLU A 97 -5.81 13.96 4.81
C GLU A 97 -6.68 13.94 3.56
N MET A 98 -7.11 15.11 3.06
CA MET A 98 -7.93 15.18 1.84
C MET A 98 -7.21 14.58 0.62
N LYS A 99 -5.87 14.62 0.59
CA LYS A 99 -5.07 14.04 -0.49
C LYS A 99 -4.78 12.55 -0.29
N SER A 100 -5.06 12.03 0.91
CA SER A 100 -4.68 10.69 1.34
C SER A 100 -5.85 9.71 1.38
N PHE A 101 -7.05 10.17 1.04
CA PHE A 101 -8.21 9.30 0.90
C PHE A 101 -8.13 8.47 -0.37
N ILE A 102 -8.27 7.16 -0.19
CA ILE A 102 -8.46 6.18 -1.25
C ILE A 102 -9.93 5.80 -1.23
N ASN A 103 -10.66 6.25 -2.25
CA ASN A 103 -12.01 5.77 -2.49
C ASN A 103 -11.92 4.38 -3.12
N THR A 104 -12.72 3.45 -2.62
CA THR A 104 -13.04 2.25 -3.39
C THR A 104 -14.09 2.62 -4.43
N ASP A 105 -13.76 3.50 -5.38
CA ASP A 105 -14.55 3.59 -6.62
C ASP A 105 -14.45 2.20 -7.22
N MET A 106 -15.53 1.44 -7.09
CA MET A 106 -15.48 -0.02 -7.01
C MET A 106 -14.71 -0.61 -8.20
N GLY A 107 -13.43 -0.89 -7.96
CA GLY A 107 -12.56 -1.58 -8.89
C GLY A 107 -13.10 -2.97 -9.17
N PRO A 108 -12.49 -3.70 -10.10
CA PRO A 108 -12.99 -5.01 -10.50
C PRO A 108 -13.17 -5.93 -9.28
N VAL A 109 -14.30 -6.64 -9.24
CA VAL A 109 -14.56 -7.67 -8.22
C VAL A 109 -13.65 -8.85 -8.56
N PHE A 110 -12.83 -9.27 -7.61
CA PHE A 110 -11.82 -10.30 -7.87
C PHE A 110 -12.42 -11.69 -7.81
N ASP A 111 -13.39 -11.93 -6.92
CA ASP A 111 -14.06 -13.22 -6.83
C ASP A 111 -15.44 -13.10 -6.18
N LYS A 112 -16.31 -14.06 -6.49
CA LYS A 112 -17.57 -14.35 -5.79
C LYS A 112 -17.49 -15.75 -5.20
N GLN A 113 -16.84 -15.90 -4.05
CA GLN A 113 -16.84 -17.18 -3.32
C GLN A 113 -18.00 -17.22 -2.34
N GLY A 114 -18.89 -18.21 -2.49
CA GLY A 114 -19.99 -18.45 -1.56
C GLY A 114 -20.95 -17.27 -1.39
N GLY A 115 -21.13 -16.44 -2.43
CA GLY A 115 -21.99 -15.24 -2.39
C GLY A 115 -21.33 -13.99 -1.80
N LEU A 116 -20.04 -14.04 -1.48
CA LEU A 116 -19.28 -12.91 -0.94
C LEU A 116 -18.48 -12.22 -2.04
N TYR A 117 -18.42 -10.89 -2.01
CA TYR A 117 -17.59 -10.10 -2.90
C TYR A 117 -16.17 -9.98 -2.32
N ILE A 118 -15.17 -10.39 -3.09
CA ILE A 118 -13.76 -10.20 -2.73
C ILE A 118 -13.19 -9.05 -3.56
N TYR A 119 -12.58 -8.09 -2.85
CA TYR A 119 -11.91 -6.94 -3.42
C TYR A 119 -10.43 -6.96 -3.07
N LEU A 120 -9.60 -6.53 -4.01
CA LEU A 120 -8.17 -6.35 -3.86
C LEU A 120 -7.79 -5.02 -4.50
N ILE A 121 -7.57 -3.99 -3.69
CA ILE A 121 -7.22 -2.68 -4.20
C ILE A 121 -5.70 -2.48 -4.12
N ALA A 122 -5.10 -2.04 -5.22
CA ALA A 122 -3.70 -1.64 -5.25
C ALA A 122 -3.55 -0.23 -4.70
N VAL A 123 -2.69 -0.05 -3.69
CA VAL A 123 -2.49 1.21 -2.98
C VAL A 123 -1.00 1.48 -2.80
N GLN A 124 -0.64 2.71 -2.44
CA GLN A 124 0.75 3.01 -2.06
C GLN A 124 1.11 2.28 -0.76
N PRO A 125 2.37 1.89 -0.54
CA PRO A 125 2.80 1.42 0.77
C PRO A 125 2.52 2.46 1.87
N GLY A 126 2.11 1.99 3.04
CA GLY A 126 1.83 2.84 4.19
C GLY A 126 0.85 2.24 5.19
N THR A 127 0.49 3.03 6.18
CA THR A 127 -0.50 2.68 7.20
C THR A 127 -1.85 3.24 6.80
N TYR A 128 -2.92 2.45 6.97
CA TYR A 128 -4.26 2.82 6.56
C TYR A 128 -5.26 2.70 7.70
N LEU A 129 -6.20 3.64 7.75
CA LEU A 129 -7.39 3.60 8.59
C LEU A 129 -8.62 3.36 7.73
N ILE A 130 -9.55 2.55 8.22
CA ILE A 130 -10.89 2.44 7.63
C ILE A 130 -11.70 3.62 8.17
N TYR A 131 -12.31 4.38 7.26
CA TYR A 131 -13.11 5.56 7.57
C TYR A 131 -14.58 5.31 7.26
#